data_AF-A0A2H5ZL60-F1
#
_entry.id   AF-A0A2H5ZL60-F1
#
_cell.length_a   1.000
_cell.length_b   1.000
_cell.length_c   1.000
_cell.angle_alpha   90.00
_cell.angle_beta   90.00
_cell.angle_gamma   90.00
#
_symmetry.space_group_name_H-M   'P 1'
#
loop_
_entity.id
_entity.type
_entity.pdbx_description
1 polymer ?
#
loop_
_entity_poly.entity_id
_entity_poly.type
_entity_poly.pdbx_seq_one_letter_code
_entity_poly.pdbx_strand_id
1 'polypeptide(L)'
;MNRQLKHQVERAAVAAKLRRMGFDVQEVPRNGKYDLLVDGHIRVALRVAFPGRYAHTVTVNGRRYAYDYKSCNFNFHRHGRWDRRYCDVFVCIAKQRRAEDEVFIIPAEAVSGPTFSLHGASKPYRGRYAQFRNRWSIFSSWPRQGQGSSSPVAEVA
;
A
#
# COMPACT_ATOMS: atom_id res chain seq x y z
N MET A 1 -19.41 1.64 13.28
CA MET A 1 -17.93 1.56 13.46
C MET A 1 -17.23 2.69 12.71
N ASN A 2 -16.50 3.57 13.40
CA ASN A 2 -15.80 4.71 12.81
C ASN A 2 -14.61 4.24 11.92
N ARG A 3 -14.26 5.01 10.88
CA ARG A 3 -13.12 4.81 9.96
C ARG A 3 -11.80 4.57 10.70
N GLN A 4 -11.63 5.24 11.84
CA GLN A 4 -10.46 5.09 12.70
C GLN A 4 -10.29 3.68 13.26
N LEU A 5 -11.37 3.09 13.78
CA LEU A 5 -11.35 1.75 14.33
C LEU A 5 -11.14 0.71 13.22
N LYS A 6 -11.77 0.92 12.06
CA LYS A 6 -11.54 0.12 10.86
C LYS A 6 -10.06 0.08 10.46
N HIS A 7 -9.39 1.22 10.45
CA HIS A 7 -7.97 1.28 10.12
C HIS A 7 -7.08 0.59 11.17
N GLN A 8 -7.39 0.73 12.46
CA GLN A 8 -6.66 0.03 13.54
C GLN A 8 -6.75 -1.49 13.45
N VAL A 9 -7.95 -2.02 13.15
CA VAL A 9 -8.16 -3.46 12.96
C VAL A 9 -7.28 -3.99 11.83
N GLU A 10 -7.27 -3.31 10.69
CA GLU A 10 -6.43 -3.70 9.56
C GLU A 10 -4.94 -3.54 9.86
N ARG A 11 -4.54 -2.51 10.62
CA ARG A 11 -3.15 -2.33 11.05
C ARG A 11 -2.67 -3.49 11.90
N ALA A 12 -3.47 -3.92 12.87
CA ALA A 12 -3.17 -5.09 13.69
C ALA A 12 -3.08 -6.37 12.85
N ALA A 13 -4.00 -6.55 11.89
CA ALA A 13 -3.99 -7.71 10.99
C ALA A 13 -2.74 -7.76 10.10
N VAL A 14 -2.32 -6.63 9.54
CA VAL A 14 -1.09 -6.52 8.73
C VAL A 14 0.13 -6.79 9.60
N ALA A 15 0.21 -6.21 10.80
CA ALA A 15 1.31 -6.46 11.72
C ALA A 15 1.41 -7.95 12.09
N ALA A 16 0.28 -8.60 12.42
CA ALA A 16 0.24 -10.03 12.73
C ALA A 16 0.68 -10.88 11.53
N LYS A 17 0.30 -10.51 10.30
CA LYS A 17 0.73 -11.22 9.09
C LYS A 17 2.24 -11.11 8.87
N LEU A 18 2.80 -9.91 9.00
CA LEU A 18 4.24 -9.69 8.85
C LEU A 18 5.04 -10.44 9.93
N ARG A 19 4.56 -10.45 11.18
CA ARG A 19 5.17 -11.27 12.25
C ARG A 19 5.15 -12.77 11.94
N ARG A 20 4.04 -13.29 11.40
CA ARG A 20 3.97 -14.69 10.92
C ARG A 20 4.92 -14.99 9.77
N MET A 21 5.35 -13.98 9.01
CA MET A 21 6.36 -14.12 7.97
C MET A 21 7.80 -14.01 8.52
N GLY A 22 7.97 -13.85 9.84
CA GLY A 22 9.28 -13.80 10.50
C GLY A 22 9.91 -12.42 10.59
N PHE A 23 9.15 -11.35 10.35
CA PHE A 23 9.64 -9.97 10.52
C PHE A 23 9.41 -9.45 11.94
N ASP A 24 10.33 -8.61 12.43
CA ASP A 24 10.05 -7.77 13.59
C ASP A 24 9.14 -6.61 13.15
N VAL A 25 8.12 -6.29 13.95
CA VAL A 25 7.12 -5.27 13.60
C VAL A 25 6.77 -4.42 14.81
N GLN A 26 7.12 -3.14 14.70
CA GLN A 26 6.77 -2.11 15.67
C GLN A 26 5.60 -1.27 15.14
N GLU A 27 4.57 -1.10 15.94
CA GLU A 27 3.46 -0.20 15.60
C GLU A 27 3.84 1.24 15.93
N VAL A 28 3.63 2.15 14.99
CA VAL A 28 3.93 3.56 15.19
C VAL A 28 2.70 4.29 15.76
N PRO A 29 2.89 5.21 16.72
CA PRO A 29 1.82 6.07 17.21
C PRO A 29 1.14 6.85 16.08
N ARG A 30 -0.13 7.22 16.28
CA ARG A 30 -0.97 7.86 15.24
C ARG A 30 -0.44 9.18 14.68
N ASN A 31 0.36 9.91 15.43
CA ASN A 31 1.03 11.14 14.99
C ASN A 31 2.27 10.87 14.11
N GLY A 32 2.66 9.61 13.98
CA GLY A 32 3.71 9.15 13.08
C GLY A 32 3.42 9.46 11.61
N LYS A 33 4.47 9.38 10.80
CA LYS A 33 4.36 9.59 9.35
C LYS A 33 3.83 8.34 8.64
N TYR A 34 4.06 7.17 9.23
CA TYR A 34 3.75 5.83 8.73
C TYR A 34 3.16 4.99 9.88
N ASP A 35 2.66 3.79 9.56
CA ASP A 35 1.86 2.99 10.49
C ASP A 35 2.66 1.89 11.21
N LEU A 36 3.64 1.30 10.52
CA LEU A 36 4.50 0.24 11.06
C LEU A 36 5.97 0.49 10.69
N LEU A 37 6.89 0.08 11.57
CA LEU A 37 8.31 -0.06 11.29
C LEU A 37 8.63 -1.56 11.29
N VAL A 38 9.09 -2.09 10.15
CA VAL A 38 9.42 -3.50 9.98
C VAL A 38 10.94 -3.68 9.97
N ASP A 39 11.45 -4.65 10.73
CA ASP A 39 12.87 -4.93 10.94
C ASP A 39 13.67 -3.66 11.33
N GLY A 40 13.04 -2.72 12.05
CA GLY A 40 13.67 -1.47 12.49
C GLY A 40 13.94 -0.43 11.39
N HIS A 41 13.66 -0.70 10.11
CA HIS A 41 14.08 0.19 9.03
C HIS A 41 13.08 0.35 7.87
N ILE A 42 12.18 -0.60 7.64
CA ILE A 42 11.20 -0.50 6.55
C ILE A 42 9.96 0.22 7.07
N ARG A 43 9.73 1.45 6.61
CA ARG A 43 8.59 2.27 7.01
C ARG A 43 7.38 1.89 6.16
N VAL A 44 6.29 1.44 6.79
CA VAL A 44 5.09 0.97 6.09
C VAL A 44 3.92 1.89 6.33
N ALA A 45 3.29 2.37 5.26
CA ALA A 45 2.05 3.13 5.32
C ALA A 45 0.85 2.28 4.88
N LEU A 46 -0.17 2.20 5.73
CA LEU A 46 -1.40 1.46 5.50
C LEU A 46 -2.51 2.36 4.96
N ARG A 47 -3.06 1.99 3.81
CA ARG A 47 -4.21 2.65 3.17
C ARG A 47 -5.38 1.68 3.07
N VAL A 48 -6.42 1.92 3.87
CA VAL A 48 -7.65 1.12 3.85
C VAL A 48 -8.75 1.90 3.15
N ALA A 49 -9.31 1.33 2.09
CA ALA A 49 -10.40 1.92 1.32
C ALA A 49 -11.65 1.04 1.39
N PHE A 50 -12.81 1.70 1.52
CA PHE A 50 -14.12 1.06 1.45
C PHE A 50 -14.78 1.46 0.13
N PRO A 51 -15.57 0.56 -0.49
CA PRO A 51 -16.14 0.82 -1.80
C PRO A 51 -17.15 1.96 -1.70
N GLY A 52 -16.87 3.04 -2.42
CA GLY A 52 -17.75 4.18 -2.63
C GLY A 52 -18.29 4.21 -4.06
N ARG A 53 -19.29 5.07 -4.29
CA ARG A 53 -19.73 5.43 -5.64
C ARG A 53 -18.89 6.60 -6.13
N TYR A 54 -18.44 6.52 -7.37
CA TYR A 54 -17.66 7.56 -8.03
C TYR A 54 -18.30 7.87 -9.38
N ALA A 55 -18.94 9.03 -9.44
CA ALA A 55 -19.49 9.56 -10.67
C ALA A 55 -18.36 10.14 -11.53
N HIS A 56 -18.24 9.65 -12.75
CA HIS A 56 -17.27 10.11 -13.73
C HIS A 56 -17.98 10.46 -15.02
N THR A 57 -17.68 11.63 -15.58
CA THR A 57 -18.21 12.06 -16.86
C THR A 57 -17.07 12.17 -17.85
N VAL A 58 -17.21 11.58 -19.04
CA VAL A 58 -16.32 11.84 -20.17
C VAL A 58 -17.11 12.31 -21.37
N THR A 59 -16.45 13.10 -22.21
CA THR A 59 -16.97 13.47 -23.52
C THR A 59 -16.17 12.71 -24.58
N VAL A 60 -16.86 11.93 -25.40
CA VAL A 60 -16.26 11.18 -26.52
C VAL A 60 -17.01 11.57 -27.78
N ASN A 61 -16.31 12.08 -28.79
CA ASN A 61 -16.90 12.57 -30.05
C ASN A 61 -18.09 13.52 -29.83
N GLY A 62 -17.95 14.48 -28.91
CA GLY A 62 -18.99 15.48 -28.59
C GLY A 62 -20.18 14.93 -27.78
N ARG A 63 -20.24 13.63 -27.50
CA ARG A 63 -21.27 13.02 -26.65
C ARG A 63 -20.77 12.84 -25.23
N ARG A 64 -21.58 13.25 -24.26
CA ARG A 64 -21.29 13.12 -22.83
C ARG A 64 -21.77 11.77 -22.31
N TYR A 65 -20.86 11.02 -21.71
CA TYR A 65 -21.12 9.73 -21.07
C TYR A 65 -20.89 9.88 -19.56
N ALA A 66 -21.89 9.48 -18.78
CA ALA A 66 -21.79 9.42 -17.32
C ALA A 66 -21.66 7.96 -16.88
N TYR A 67 -20.68 7.72 -16.02
CA TYR A 67 -20.40 6.42 -15.42
C TYR A 67 -20.49 6.53 -13.91
N ASP A 68 -21.14 5.57 -13.27
CA ASP A 68 -21.09 5.39 -11.81
C ASP A 68 -20.26 4.15 -11.49
N TYR A 69 -19.04 4.38 -11.02
CA TYR A 69 -18.13 3.31 -10.66
C TYR A 69 -18.22 3.02 -9.16
N LYS A 70 -18.34 1.74 -8.80
CA LYS A 70 -17.89 1.29 -7.48
C LYS A 70 -16.36 1.38 -7.46
N SER A 71 -15.82 2.19 -6.55
CA SER A 71 -14.38 2.40 -6.46
C SER A 71 -13.85 2.41 -5.04
N CYS A 72 -12.63 1.90 -4.89
CA CYS A 72 -11.79 2.07 -3.71
C CYS A 72 -10.64 3.00 -4.08
N ASN A 73 -10.53 4.14 -3.40
CA ASN A 73 -9.50 5.15 -3.68
C ASN A 73 -8.48 5.20 -2.55
N PHE A 74 -7.20 5.07 -2.91
CA PHE A 74 -6.06 5.14 -2.00
C PHE A 74 -5.25 6.39 -2.29
N ASN A 75 -5.22 7.32 -1.34
CA ASN A 75 -4.40 8.52 -1.47
C ASN A 75 -3.00 8.27 -0.93
N PHE A 76 -1.98 8.58 -1.71
CA PHE A 76 -0.59 8.42 -1.33
C PHE A 76 0.03 9.73 -0.82
N HIS A 77 -0.60 10.87 -1.05
CA HIS A 77 -0.17 12.14 -0.47
C HIS A 77 -0.41 12.19 1.05
N ARG A 78 0.39 13.01 1.75
CA ARG A 78 0.20 13.33 3.18
C ARG A 78 0.01 14.84 3.32
N HIS A 79 -1.12 15.26 3.90
CA HIS A 79 -1.50 16.69 4.02
C HIS A 79 -1.38 17.46 2.70
N GLY A 80 -1.85 16.87 1.59
CA GLY A 80 -1.76 17.44 0.24
C GLY A 80 -0.38 17.40 -0.42
N ARG A 81 0.67 16.96 0.29
CA ARG A 81 2.03 16.84 -0.27
C ARG A 81 2.30 15.45 -0.81
N TRP A 82 2.67 15.38 -2.09
CA TRP A 82 2.96 14.15 -2.83
C TRP A 82 4.46 13.95 -3.08
N ASP A 83 5.21 15.04 -3.13
CA ASP A 83 6.65 15.12 -3.42
C ASP A 83 7.56 14.51 -2.34
N ARG A 84 7.05 14.29 -1.12
CA ARG A 84 7.84 13.77 0.00
C ARG A 84 7.52 12.32 0.30
N ARG A 85 8.48 11.43 0.02
CA ARG A 85 8.45 10.04 0.49
C ARG A 85 8.50 10.00 2.01
N TYR A 86 7.48 9.44 2.64
CA TYR A 86 7.37 9.33 4.10
C TYR A 86 7.31 7.88 4.58
N CYS A 87 7.28 6.94 3.64
CA CYS A 87 7.33 5.50 3.85
C CYS A 87 8.11 4.86 2.70
N ASP A 88 8.48 3.60 2.88
CA ASP A 88 9.19 2.78 1.90
C ASP A 88 8.22 1.84 1.17
N VAL A 89 7.17 1.39 1.86
CA VAL A 89 6.14 0.49 1.32
C VAL A 89 4.75 0.99 1.66
N PHE A 90 3.84 0.92 0.69
CA PHE A 90 2.41 1.07 0.89
C PHE A 90 1.73 -0.29 0.94
N VAL A 91 0.88 -0.49 1.95
CA VAL A 91 -0.07 -1.60 1.99
C VAL A 91 -1.46 -1.02 1.72
N CYS A 92 -2.03 -1.32 0.55
CA CYS A 92 -3.35 -0.87 0.15
C CYS A 92 -4.35 -2.01 0.30
N ILE A 93 -5.40 -1.83 1.10
CA ILE A 93 -6.45 -2.82 1.35
C ILE A 93 -7.78 -2.27 0.85
N ALA A 94 -8.26 -2.81 -0.26
CA ALA A 94 -9.59 -2.53 -0.79
C ALA A 94 -10.57 -3.51 -0.15
N LYS A 95 -11.38 -2.99 0.78
CA LYS A 95 -12.38 -3.80 1.47
C LYS A 95 -13.47 -4.24 0.50
N GLN A 96 -13.84 -5.51 0.54
CA GLN A 96 -14.95 -6.03 -0.25
C GLN A 96 -16.14 -6.42 0.66
N ARG A 97 -17.36 -6.24 0.16
CA ARG A 97 -18.59 -6.53 0.93
C ARG A 97 -18.97 -8.02 0.95
N ARG A 98 -18.61 -8.76 -0.10
CA ARG A 98 -19.09 -10.13 -0.36
C ARG A 98 -17.97 -11.06 -0.90
N ALA A 99 -16.73 -10.62 -0.82
CA ALA A 99 -15.57 -11.33 -1.34
C ALA A 99 -14.36 -10.99 -0.48
N GLU A 100 -13.23 -11.65 -0.77
CA GLU A 100 -11.96 -11.34 -0.13
C GLU A 100 -11.49 -9.93 -0.49
N ASP A 101 -10.82 -9.30 0.47
CA ASP A 101 -10.22 -7.99 0.25
C ASP A 101 -9.10 -8.07 -0.79
N GLU A 102 -8.99 -7.05 -1.62
CA GLU A 102 -7.83 -6.92 -2.48
C GLU A 102 -6.71 -6.19 -1.75
N VAL A 103 -5.56 -6.85 -1.64
CA VAL A 103 -4.36 -6.28 -1.03
C VAL A 103 -3.30 -6.03 -2.09
N PHE A 104 -2.70 -4.84 -2.05
CA PHE A 104 -1.54 -4.47 -2.86
C PHE A 104 -0.40 -4.02 -1.97
N ILE A 105 0.79 -4.54 -2.23
CA ILE A 105 2.03 -4.21 -1.53
C ILE A 105 2.93 -3.46 -2.50
N ILE A 106 2.94 -2.13 -2.43
CA ILE A 106 3.52 -1.27 -3.46
C ILE A 106 4.74 -0.55 -2.89
N PRO A 107 5.95 -0.73 -3.44
CA PRO A 107 7.11 0.09 -3.07
C PRO A 107 6.82 1.57 -3.34
N ALA A 108 7.20 2.44 -2.42
CA ALA A 108 6.93 3.88 -2.53
C ALA A 108 7.54 4.49 -3.81
N GLU A 109 8.65 3.92 -4.31
CA GLU A 109 9.28 4.31 -5.56
C GLU A 109 8.49 3.93 -6.82
N ALA A 110 7.64 2.90 -6.75
CA ALA A 110 6.81 2.46 -7.87
C ALA A 110 5.50 3.26 -7.98
N VAL A 111 5.15 4.02 -6.94
CA VAL A 111 3.95 4.85 -6.94
C VAL A 111 4.16 6.06 -7.83
N SER A 112 3.23 6.29 -8.75
CA SER A 112 3.18 7.51 -9.55
C SER A 112 1.78 8.06 -9.62
N GLY A 113 1.68 9.32 -9.21
CA GLY A 113 0.43 10.03 -9.01
C GLY A 113 -0.04 9.99 -7.55
N PRO A 114 -0.88 10.97 -7.16
CA PRO A 114 -1.30 11.15 -5.77
C PRO A 114 -2.32 10.10 -5.29
N THR A 115 -2.96 9.37 -6.21
CA THR A 115 -4.07 8.46 -5.92
C THR A 115 -4.01 7.20 -6.77
N PHE A 116 -4.28 6.06 -6.15
CA PHE A 116 -4.62 4.80 -6.81
C PHE A 116 -6.12 4.55 -6.68
N SER A 117 -6.81 4.46 -7.80
CA SER A 117 -8.23 4.08 -7.87
C SER A 117 -8.39 2.65 -8.38
N LEU A 118 -9.03 1.82 -7.58
CA LEU A 118 -9.49 0.50 -7.97
C LEU A 118 -10.96 0.60 -8.37
N HIS A 119 -11.24 0.46 -9.67
CA HIS A 119 -12.60 0.49 -10.22
C HIS A 119 -13.12 -0.93 -10.47
N GLY A 120 -14.40 -1.15 -10.19
CA GLY A 120 -15.11 -2.36 -10.58
C GLY A 120 -15.12 -3.45 -9.49
N ALA A 121 -16.14 -4.31 -9.55
CA ALA A 121 -16.44 -5.30 -8.51
C ALA A 121 -16.45 -6.75 -9.05
N SER A 122 -15.99 -6.98 -10.29
CA SER A 122 -16.17 -8.28 -10.96
C SER A 122 -14.96 -8.78 -11.75
N LYS A 123 -13.95 -7.95 -12.00
CA LYS A 123 -12.75 -8.34 -12.74
C LYS A 123 -11.51 -8.01 -11.93
N PRO A 124 -10.47 -8.87 -11.99
CA PRO A 124 -9.16 -8.53 -11.45
C PRO A 124 -8.65 -7.19 -11.98
N TYR A 125 -8.05 -6.40 -11.09
CA TYR A 125 -7.36 -5.18 -11.47
C TYR A 125 -6.21 -5.49 -12.43
N ARG A 126 -6.18 -4.79 -13.58
CA ARG A 126 -5.16 -4.96 -14.63
C ARG A 126 -4.37 -3.68 -14.90
N GLY A 127 -4.49 -2.68 -14.03
CA GLY A 127 -3.74 -1.43 -14.16
C GLY A 127 -2.30 -1.55 -13.66
N ARG A 128 -1.61 -0.40 -13.59
CA ARG A 128 -0.17 -0.31 -13.30
C ARG A 128 0.31 -1.05 -12.05
N TYR A 129 -0.55 -1.12 -11.02
CA TYR A 129 -0.23 -1.75 -9.74
C TYR A 129 -0.62 -3.23 -9.68
N ALA A 130 -1.09 -3.84 -10.77
CA ALA A 130 -1.53 -5.24 -10.78
C ALA A 130 -0.42 -6.22 -10.36
N GLN A 131 0.82 -5.95 -10.75
CA GLN A 131 2.02 -6.71 -10.35
C GLN A 131 2.28 -6.73 -8.84
N PHE A 132 1.69 -5.79 -8.09
CA PHE A 132 1.85 -5.66 -6.64
C PHE A 132 0.72 -6.31 -5.84
N ARG A 133 -0.27 -6.93 -6.50
CA ARG A 133 -1.36 -7.64 -5.83
C ARG A 133 -0.80 -8.80 -5.00
N ASN A 134 -1.12 -8.82 -3.71
CA ASN A 134 -0.66 -9.80 -2.73
C ASN A 134 0.87 -10.02 -2.71
N ARG A 135 1.66 -9.01 -3.13
CA ARG A 135 3.12 -9.14 -3.29
C ARG A 135 3.88 -8.96 -1.97
N TRP A 136 3.55 -9.77 -0.98
CA TRP A 136 4.15 -9.73 0.35
C TRP A 136 5.65 -10.04 0.35
N SER A 137 6.16 -10.73 -0.67
CA SER A 137 7.58 -11.04 -0.82
C SER A 137 8.48 -9.80 -1.01
N ILE A 138 7.92 -8.60 -1.26
CA ILE A 138 8.67 -7.34 -1.28
C ILE A 138 9.41 -7.09 0.03
N PHE A 139 8.84 -7.49 1.16
CA PHE A 139 9.51 -7.34 2.46
C PHE A 139 10.76 -8.21 2.56
N SER A 140 10.78 -9.37 1.90
CA SER A 140 11.93 -10.27 1.89
C SER A 140 13.05 -9.82 0.95
N SER A 141 12.74 -9.00 -0.06
CA SER A 141 13.75 -8.43 -0.96
C SER A 141 14.43 -7.18 -0.40
N TRP A 142 13.99 -6.67 0.75
CA TRP A 142 14.63 -5.53 1.39
C TRP A 142 15.87 -6.00 2.18
N PRO A 143 17.04 -5.35 2.02
CA PRO A 143 18.24 -5.75 2.76
C PRO A 143 18.01 -5.59 4.26
N ARG A 144 18.16 -6.68 5.03
CA ARG A 144 18.08 -6.62 6.50
C ARG A 144 19.23 -5.76 7.03
N GLN A 145 18.95 -4.85 7.97
CA GLN A 145 20.01 -4.18 8.71
C GLN A 145 20.94 -5.23 9.35
N GLY A 146 22.23 -5.16 9.03
CA GLY A 146 23.25 -6.07 9.57
C GLY A 146 23.80 -7.13 8.60
N GLN A 147 23.27 -7.28 7.38
CA GLN A 147 23.98 -8.01 6.32
C GLN A 147 24.86 -7.04 5.54
N GLY A 148 25.96 -6.62 6.19
CA GLY A 148 27.05 -5.93 5.52
C GLY A 148 27.62 -6.84 4.42
N SER A 149 27.81 -6.27 3.24
CA SER A 149 28.70 -6.79 2.21
C SER A 149 30.06 -7.10 2.83
N SER A 150 30.34 -8.37 3.12
CA SER A 150 31.71 -8.84 3.30
C SER A 150 32.38 -8.78 1.93
N SER A 151 32.94 -7.62 1.59
CA SER A 151 34.01 -7.58 0.60
C SER A 151 35.20 -8.33 1.19
N PRO A 152 35.79 -9.32 0.48
CA PRO A 152 37.02 -9.92 0.94
C PRO A 152 38.12 -8.86 0.85
N VAL A 153 38.69 -8.50 1.99
CA VAL A 153 39.93 -7.74 2.05
C VAL A 153 41.00 -8.66 1.47
N ALA A 154 41.53 -8.31 0.30
CA ALA A 154 42.71 -8.96 -0.24
C ALA A 154 43.90 -8.59 0.66
N GLU A 155 44.33 -9.53 1.50
CA GLU A 155 45.70 -9.55 2.01
C GLU A 155 46.63 -9.76 0.81
N VAL A 156 47.49 -8.77 0.54
CA VAL A 156 48.67 -8.95 -0.30
C VAL A 156 49.86 -8.90 0.64
N ALA A 157 50.59 -10.01 0.65
CA ALA A 157 51.84 -10.25 1.36
C ALA A 157 53.00 -9.41 0.83
#